data_AF-A0A7J7K2H4-F1
#
_entry.id   AF-A0A7J7K2H4-F1
#
_cell.length_a   1.000
_cell.length_b   1.000
_cell.length_c   1.000
_cell.angle_alpha   90.00
_cell.angle_beta   90.00
_cell.angle_gamma   90.00
#
_symmetry.space_group_name_H-M   'P 1'
#
loop_
_entity.id
_entity.type
_entity.pdbx_description
1 polymer ?
#
loop_
_entity_poly.entity_id
_entity_poly.type
_entity_poly.pdbx_seq_one_letter_code
_entity_poly.pdbx_strand_id
1 'polypeptide(L)'
;MLTAEFTWKDKDEFLDAVYWLRQIISLIMGILWGYLLLQGFIGLFTFLLTNCFVVYLYTTSYQNVDDEEYGGMTEILKEGMMSSFATFLVSWIIVYSAKMENIDPTL
;
A
#
# COMPACT_ATOMS: atom_id res chain seq x y z
N MET A 1 -14.65 19.16 7.04
CA MET A 1 -13.23 19.47 7.30
C MET A 1 -12.82 18.58 8.47
N LEU A 2 -12.39 17.36 8.19
CA LEU A 2 -11.93 16.41 9.22
C LEU A 2 -10.40 16.52 9.28
N THR A 3 -9.92 17.62 9.84
CA THR A 3 -8.49 17.77 10.16
C THR A 3 -8.30 17.15 11.53
N ALA A 4 -7.65 15.99 11.58
CA ALA A 4 -7.15 15.46 12.84
C ALA A 4 -5.87 16.24 13.16
N GLU A 5 -5.96 17.26 14.02
CA GLU A 5 -4.78 17.94 14.57
C GLU A 5 -4.08 17.04 15.61
N PHE A 6 -3.70 15.83 15.20
CA PHE A 6 -2.92 14.93 16.02
C PHE A 6 -1.45 15.03 15.58
N THR A 7 -0.71 15.89 16.26
CA THR A 7 0.75 15.96 16.11
C THR A 7 1.35 14.70 16.72
N TRP A 8 1.99 13.87 15.89
CA TRP A 8 2.70 12.70 16.39
C TRP A 8 3.91 13.16 17.19
N LYS A 9 3.98 12.70 18.44
CA LYS A 9 5.04 13.08 19.38
C LYS A 9 6.38 12.43 19.03
N ASP A 10 6.33 11.31 18.31
CA ASP A 10 7.48 10.56 17.83
C ASP A 10 7.35 10.31 16.31
N LYS A 11 8.44 10.51 15.59
CA LYS A 11 8.54 10.27 14.14
C LYS A 11 8.38 8.79 13.82
N ASP A 12 8.95 7.92 14.64
CA ASP A 12 8.93 6.47 14.38
C ASP A 12 7.50 5.91 14.49
N GLU A 13 6.71 6.42 15.44
CA GLU A 13 5.30 6.02 15.60
C GLU A 13 4.44 6.41 14.37
N PHE A 14 4.73 7.58 13.79
CA PHE A 14 4.10 8.00 12.54
C PHE A 14 4.52 7.12 11.35
N LEU A 15 5.82 6.82 11.23
CA LEU A 15 6.34 5.95 10.18
C LEU A 15 5.77 4.52 10.27
N ASP A 16 5.61 4.00 11.48
CA ASP A 16 4.94 2.72 11.74
C ASP A 16 3.47 2.74 11.30
N ALA A 17 2.73 3.81 11.57
CA ALA A 17 1.34 3.96 11.12
C ALA A 17 1.24 3.98 9.59
N VAL A 18 2.13 4.72 8.91
CA VAL A 18 2.22 4.76 7.44
C VAL A 18 2.57 3.38 6.88
N TYR A 19 3.52 2.67 7.50
CA TYR A 19 3.90 1.32 7.13
C TYR A 19 2.70 0.36 7.18
N TRP A 20 1.99 0.32 8.31
CA TRP A 20 0.84 -0.56 8.49
C TRP A 20 -0.34 -0.23 7.56
N LEU A 21 -0.60 1.06 7.33
CA LEU A 21 -1.62 1.50 6.38
C LEU A 21 -1.35 0.96 4.98
N ARG A 22 -0.11 1.14 4.49
CA ARG A 22 0.32 0.61 3.18
C ARG A 22 0.17 -0.91 3.14
N GLN A 23 0.61 -1.59 4.19
CA GLN A 23 0.62 -3.05 4.27
C GLN A 23 -0.79 -3.64 4.14
N ILE A 24 -1.77 -3.06 4.82
CA ILE A 24 -3.18 -3.49 4.75
C ILE A 24 -3.73 -3.27 3.33
N ILE A 25 -3.46 -2.12 2.72
CA ILE A 25 -3.97 -1.79 1.38
C ILE A 25 -3.33 -2.68 0.31
N SER A 26 -2.02 -2.93 0.42
CA SER A 26 -1.31 -3.88 -0.44
C SER A 26 -1.91 -5.27 -0.39
N LEU A 27 -2.23 -5.76 0.81
CA LEU A 27 -2.83 -7.08 1.00
C LEU A 27 -4.21 -7.15 0.35
N ILE A 28 -5.06 -6.13 0.58
CA ILE A 28 -6.40 -6.05 -0.02
C ILE A 28 -6.31 -5.99 -1.54
N MET A 29 -5.44 -5.14 -2.10
CA MET A 29 -5.25 -5.05 -3.55
C MET A 29 -4.76 -6.36 -4.16
N GLY A 30 -3.80 -7.04 -3.52
CA GLY A 30 -3.26 -8.30 -4.04
C GLY A 30 -4.33 -9.40 -4.07
N ILE A 31 -5.17 -9.49 -3.03
CA ILE A 31 -6.31 -10.40 -3.01
C ILE A 31 -7.32 -10.08 -4.12
N LEU A 32 -7.69 -8.79 -4.27
CA LEU A 32 -8.64 -8.37 -5.30
C LEU A 32 -8.13 -8.64 -6.72
N TRP A 33 -6.86 -8.35 -7.00
CA TRP A 33 -6.27 -8.52 -8.33
C TRP A 33 -6.04 -9.99 -8.66
N GLY A 34 -5.65 -10.80 -7.67
CA GLY A 34 -5.58 -12.25 -7.82
C GLY A 34 -6.95 -12.85 -8.09
N TYR A 35 -7.99 -12.36 -7.40
CA TYR A 35 -9.35 -12.81 -7.67
C TYR A 35 -9.86 -12.38 -9.04
N LEU A 36 -9.47 -11.21 -9.55
CA LEU A 36 -9.85 -10.78 -10.90
C LEU A 36 -9.06 -11.47 -12.03
N LEU A 37 -8.08 -12.33 -11.69
CA LEU A 37 -7.14 -12.93 -12.66
C LEU A 37 -6.44 -11.89 -13.54
N LEU A 38 -6.19 -10.70 -12.98
CA LEU A 38 -5.47 -9.66 -13.70
C LEU A 38 -4.06 -10.17 -14.03
N GLN A 39 -3.65 -9.99 -15.29
CA GLN A 39 -2.34 -10.40 -15.79
C GLN A 39 -1.57 -9.18 -16.30
N GLY A 40 -0.25 -9.24 -16.20
CA GLY A 40 0.67 -8.28 -16.82
C GLY A 40 0.88 -6.99 -16.03
N PHE A 41 1.46 -6.00 -16.72
CA PHE A 41 1.97 -4.76 -16.14
C PHE A 41 0.88 -3.87 -15.50
N ILE A 42 -0.37 -4.01 -15.93
CA ILE A 42 -1.49 -3.20 -15.44
C ILE A 42 -1.63 -3.33 -13.92
N GLY A 43 -1.50 -4.54 -13.38
CA GLY A 43 -1.64 -4.74 -11.93
C GLY A 43 -0.53 -4.08 -11.11
N LEU A 44 0.71 -4.09 -11.62
CA LEU A 44 1.84 -3.40 -11.02
C LEU A 44 1.66 -1.88 -11.08
N PHE A 45 1.17 -1.38 -12.21
CA PHE A 45 0.93 0.06 -12.40
C PHE A 45 -0.18 0.57 -11.47
N THR A 46 -1.29 -0.17 -11.35
CA THR A 46 -2.37 0.18 -10.42
C THR A 46 -1.93 0.13 -8.97
N PHE A 47 -1.05 -0.80 -8.62
CA PHE A 47 -0.46 -0.88 -7.29
C PHE A 47 0.36 0.37 -6.97
N LEU A 48 1.29 0.75 -7.86
CA LEU A 48 2.14 1.93 -7.66
C LEU A 48 1.30 3.21 -7.53
N LEU A 49 0.31 3.40 -8.41
CA LEU A 49 -0.58 4.57 -8.33
C LEU A 49 -1.36 4.61 -7.03
N THR A 50 -2.01 3.51 -6.64
CA THR A 50 -2.81 3.46 -5.41
C THR A 50 -1.94 3.64 -4.17
N ASN A 51 -0.76 3.00 -4.13
CA ASN A 51 0.16 3.10 -3.00
C ASN A 51 0.65 4.54 -2.82
N CYS A 52 1.11 5.21 -3.88
CA CYS A 52 1.51 6.61 -3.82
C CYS A 52 0.33 7.53 -3.46
N PHE A 53 -0.85 7.28 -4.03
CA PHE A 53 -2.04 8.11 -3.81
C PHE A 53 -2.54 8.04 -2.36
N VAL A 54 -2.61 6.85 -1.77
CA VAL A 54 -3.03 6.66 -0.37
C VAL A 54 -2.08 7.38 0.57
N VAL A 55 -0.78 7.23 0.36
CA VAL A 55 0.23 7.85 1.21
C VAL A 55 0.14 9.36 1.09
N TYR A 56 0.06 9.87 -0.14
CA TYR A 56 -0.12 11.29 -0.39
C TYR A 56 -1.38 11.84 0.28
N LEU A 57 -2.52 11.15 0.17
CA LEU A 57 -3.76 11.54 0.84
C LEU A 57 -3.65 11.49 2.36
N TYR A 58 -3.00 10.47 2.92
CA TYR A 58 -2.80 10.36 4.36
C TYR A 58 -1.96 11.53 4.88
N THR A 59 -0.81 11.79 4.26
CA THR A 59 0.09 12.87 4.68
C THR A 59 -0.54 14.26 4.47
N THR A 60 -1.23 14.47 3.34
CA THR A 60 -1.82 15.79 2.99
C THR A 60 -3.14 16.05 3.72
N SER A 61 -4.06 15.08 3.76
CA SER A 61 -5.41 15.28 4.26
C SER A 61 -5.54 15.10 5.77
N TYR A 62 -4.83 14.13 6.36
CA TYR A 62 -5.00 13.82 7.78
C TYR A 62 -4.06 14.63 8.66
N GLN A 63 -2.86 14.97 8.17
CA GLN A 63 -1.79 15.37 9.07
C GLN A 63 -1.19 16.75 8.80
N ASN A 64 -1.57 17.43 7.70
CA ASN A 64 -1.13 18.79 7.35
C ASN A 64 0.36 19.00 7.67
N VAL A 65 1.18 18.03 7.28
CA VAL A 65 2.58 17.95 7.71
C VAL A 65 3.35 19.11 7.10
N ASP A 66 4.01 19.90 7.94
CA ASP A 66 5.11 20.75 7.49
C ASP A 66 6.27 19.80 7.18
N ASP A 67 6.45 19.48 5.89
CA ASP A 67 7.28 18.37 5.39
C ASP A 67 8.73 18.38 5.92
N GLU A 68 9.21 19.51 6.44
CA GLU A 68 10.55 19.68 7.04
C GLU A 68 10.70 19.02 8.42
N GLU A 69 9.64 18.83 9.21
CA GLU A 69 9.75 18.35 10.60
C GLU A 69 9.98 16.82 10.68
N TYR A 70 9.58 16.06 9.66
CA TYR A 70 9.64 14.59 9.64
C TYR A 70 10.70 14.02 8.70
N GLY A 71 11.72 14.80 8.30
CA GLY A 71 12.81 14.35 7.43
C GLY A 71 12.50 14.42 5.93
N GLY A 72 11.39 15.06 5.55
CA GLY A 72 10.96 15.25 4.17
C GLY A 72 9.99 14.18 3.68
N MET A 73 9.08 14.58 2.79
CA MET A 73 8.13 13.70 2.07
C MET A 73 8.80 12.46 1.44
N THR A 74 10.08 12.53 1.10
CA THR A 74 10.84 11.43 0.50
C THR A 74 11.07 10.26 1.46
N GLU A 75 11.24 10.50 2.75
CA GLU A 75 11.44 9.45 3.76
C GLU A 75 10.13 8.69 4.00
N ILE A 76 9.03 9.43 4.18
CA ILE A 76 7.66 8.90 4.28
C ILE A 76 7.30 8.09 3.03
N LEU A 77 7.67 8.55 1.84
CA LEU A 77 7.41 7.86 0.58
C LEU A 77 8.17 6.54 0.46
N LYS A 78 9.41 6.47 0.99
CA LYS A 78 10.23 5.26 0.98
C LYS A 78 9.79 4.25 2.03
N GLU A 79 9.26 4.72 3.15
CA GLU A 79 8.85 3.87 4.26
C GLU A 79 7.81 2.84 3.83
N GLY A 80 8.10 1.56 4.11
CA GLY A 80 7.24 0.45 3.73
C GLY A 80 7.05 0.19 2.23
N MET A 81 7.69 0.91 1.30
CA MET A 81 7.44 0.75 -0.14
C MET A 81 7.80 -0.66 -0.65
N MET A 82 9.00 -1.16 -0.32
CA MET A 82 9.44 -2.49 -0.77
C MET A 82 8.70 -3.62 -0.09
N SER A 83 8.44 -3.49 1.22
CA SER A 83 7.70 -4.50 1.99
C SER A 83 6.24 -4.60 1.54
N SER A 84 5.60 -3.46 1.31
CA SER A 84 4.22 -3.40 0.82
C SER A 84 4.10 -3.92 -0.62
N PHE A 85 5.12 -3.72 -1.46
CA PHE A 85 5.21 -4.31 -2.80
C PHE A 85 5.35 -5.83 -2.76
N ALA A 86 6.26 -6.36 -1.93
CA ALA A 86 6.41 -7.80 -1.75
C ALA A 86 5.11 -8.45 -1.27
N THR A 87 4.41 -7.80 -0.33
CA THR A 87 3.13 -8.29 0.21
C THR A 87 2.03 -8.33 -0.84
N PHE A 88 1.93 -7.28 -1.66
CA PHE A 88 1.03 -7.24 -2.79
C PHE A 88 1.32 -8.39 -3.78
N LEU A 89 2.58 -8.60 -4.16
CA LEU A 89 2.96 -9.68 -5.07
C LEU A 89 2.64 -11.07 -4.52
N VAL A 90 3.00 -11.34 -3.26
CA VAL A 90 2.77 -12.64 -2.63
C VAL A 90 1.27 -12.94 -2.55
N SER A 91 0.46 -12.00 -2.06
CA SER A 91 -0.99 -12.18 -1.98
C SER A 91 -1.64 -12.33 -3.36
N TRP A 92 -1.19 -11.56 -4.35
CA TRP A 92 -1.66 -11.67 -5.73
C TRP A 92 -1.36 -13.05 -6.32
N ILE A 93 -0.10 -13.51 -6.26
CA ILE A 93 0.30 -14.81 -6.83
C ILE A 93 -0.43 -15.96 -6.14
N ILE A 94 -0.56 -15.94 -4.81
CA ILE A 94 -1.27 -17.01 -4.07
C ILE A 94 -2.73 -17.09 -4.51
N VAL A 95 -3.45 -15.97 -4.52
CA VAL A 95 -4.88 -15.96 -4.86
C VAL A 95 -5.09 -16.29 -6.34
N TYR A 96 -4.24 -15.77 -7.21
CA TYR A 96 -4.28 -16.05 -8.64
C TYR A 96 -4.09 -17.55 -8.92
N SER A 97 -3.08 -18.16 -8.33
CA SER A 97 -2.79 -19.59 -8.49
C SER A 97 -3.91 -20.46 -7.93
N ALA A 98 -4.40 -20.15 -6.73
CA ALA A 98 -5.51 -20.88 -6.12
C ALA A 98 -6.79 -20.80 -6.97
N LYS A 99 -7.09 -19.62 -7.54
CA LYS A 99 -8.25 -19.46 -8.41
C LYS A 99 -8.08 -20.19 -9.75
N MET A 100 -6.89 -20.17 -10.33
CA MET A 100 -6.57 -20.91 -11.56
C MET A 100 -6.81 -22.42 -11.40
N GLU A 101 -6.29 -23.03 -10.33
CA GLU A 101 -6.50 -24.45 -10.00
C GLU A 101 -7.98 -24.83 -9.90
N ASN A 102 -8.81 -23.95 -9.33
CA ASN A 102 -10.26 -24.18 -9.21
C ASN A 102 -11.02 -24.06 -10.55
N ILE A 103 -10.48 -23.35 -11.53
CA ILE A 103 -11.11 -23.16 -12.85
C ILE A 103 -10.72 -24.27 -13.81
N ASP A 104 -9.47 -24.72 -13.75
CA ASP A 104 -8.98 -25.85 -14.53
C ASP A 104 -8.18 -26.81 -13.63
N PRO A 105 -8.81 -27.86 -13.09
CA PRO A 105 -8.15 -28.82 -12.20
C PRO A 105 -7.23 -29.79 -12.95
N THR A 106 -7.01 -29.61 -14.25
CA THR A 106 -6.15 -30.47 -15.08
C THR A 106 -4.75 -29.89 -15.36
N LEU A 107 -4.45 -28.70 -14.81
CA LEU A 107 -3.14 -28.07 -14.77
C LEU A 107 -2.34 -28.42 -13.51
#